data_AF-A0A1B6LRL4-F1
#
_entry.id   AF-A0A1B6LRL4-F1
#
_cell.length_a   1.000
_cell.length_b   1.000
_cell.length_c   1.000
_cell.angle_alpha   90.00
_cell.angle_beta   90.00
_cell.angle_gamma   90.00
#
_symmetry.space_group_name_H-M   'P 1'
#
loop_
_entity.id
_entity.type
_entity.pdbx_description
1 polymer ?
#
loop_
_entity_poly.entity_id
_entity_poly.type
_entity_poly.pdbx_seq_one_letter_code
_entity_poly.pdbx_strand_id
1 'polypeptide(L)'
;KVTLHSDNSIVRNLDLTPGGYEKFQHGSSRSFVVTHTENIGPVHKVDLYWEYDMDVLQPRSICFLWCNDHLYVSSVRVEEDPREISSRDKRATEVSTKLCSSGRDYAEIPSRGTTLFVDQCNPLEQ
;
A
#
# COMPACT_ATOMS: atom_id res chain seq x y z
N LYS A 1 -0.01 -0.70 -7.73
CA LYS A 1 -0.81 -1.95 -7.56
C LYS A 1 -0.45 -2.58 -6.23
N VAL A 2 -1.32 -3.39 -5.65
CA VAL A 2 -1.04 -4.09 -4.40
C VAL A 2 -1.44 -5.55 -4.48
N THR A 3 -0.66 -6.42 -3.82
CA THR A 3 -1.05 -7.81 -3.53
C THR A 3 -1.19 -7.96 -2.02
N LEU A 4 -2.34 -8.48 -1.57
CA LEU A 4 -2.65 -8.72 -0.17
C LEU A 4 -2.51 -10.22 0.12
N HIS A 5 -1.82 -10.56 1.21
CA HIS A 5 -1.69 -11.94 1.68
C HIS A 5 -2.31 -12.08 3.07
N SER A 6 -3.24 -13.01 3.19
CA SER A 6 -3.74 -13.54 4.45
C SER A 6 -3.29 -14.98 4.65
N ASP A 7 -3.68 -15.61 5.75
CA ASP A 7 -3.30 -17.00 6.05
C ASP A 7 -3.73 -18.00 4.96
N ASN A 8 -4.90 -17.77 4.35
CA ASN A 8 -5.53 -18.72 3.43
C ASN A 8 -5.85 -18.13 2.05
N SER A 9 -5.57 -16.84 1.80
CA SER A 9 -5.92 -16.18 0.55
C SER A 9 -4.85 -15.19 0.10
N ILE A 10 -4.79 -14.98 -1.22
CA ILE A 10 -3.91 -14.00 -1.86
C ILE A 10 -4.71 -13.25 -2.92
N VAL A 11 -4.92 -11.94 -2.69
CA VAL A 11 -5.55 -11.05 -3.67
C VAL A 11 -4.46 -10.32 -4.43
N ARG A 12 -4.33 -10.60 -5.73
CA ARG A 12 -3.24 -10.08 -6.56
C ARG A 12 -3.67 -8.88 -7.38
N ASN A 13 -2.70 -8.01 -7.66
CA ASN A 13 -2.81 -6.95 -8.66
C ASN A 13 -4.00 -5.99 -8.46
N LEU A 14 -4.39 -5.72 -7.21
CA LEU A 14 -5.39 -4.69 -6.94
C LEU A 14 -4.86 -3.34 -7.42
N ASP A 15 -5.65 -2.67 -8.25
CA ASP A 15 -5.32 -1.35 -8.74
C ASP A 15 -5.71 -0.30 -7.69
N LEU A 16 -4.72 0.48 -7.26
CA LEU A 16 -4.93 1.57 -6.30
C LEU A 16 -5.24 2.89 -7.01
N THR A 17 -4.92 3.00 -8.29
CA THR A 17 -5.00 4.25 -9.06
C THR A 17 -5.79 4.04 -10.36
N PRO A 18 -7.06 3.57 -10.29
CA PRO A 18 -7.85 3.26 -11.49
C PRO A 18 -8.16 4.51 -12.34
N GLY A 19 -8.04 5.71 -11.76
CA GLY A 19 -8.12 6.98 -12.48
C GLY A 19 -6.87 7.33 -13.31
N GLY A 20 -5.86 6.46 -13.32
CA GLY A 20 -4.65 6.57 -14.14
C GLY A 20 -3.47 7.22 -13.41
N TYR A 21 -3.67 8.37 -12.77
CA TYR A 21 -2.58 9.11 -12.11
C TYR A 21 -2.89 9.43 -10.65
N GLU A 22 -1.86 9.38 -9.82
CA GLU A 22 -1.92 9.82 -8.43
C GLU A 22 -0.65 10.58 -8.06
N LYS A 23 -0.78 11.68 -7.32
CA LYS A 23 0.38 12.49 -6.88
C LYS A 23 0.66 12.23 -5.42
N PHE A 24 1.83 11.64 -5.15
CA PHE A 24 2.32 11.45 -3.80
C PHE A 24 3.14 12.66 -3.34
N GLN A 25 2.84 13.18 -2.16
CA GLN A 25 3.61 14.25 -1.53
C GLN A 25 4.50 13.66 -0.44
N HIS A 26 5.75 14.13 -0.36
CA HIS A 26 6.67 13.72 0.69
C HIS A 26 6.08 13.99 2.07
N GLY A 27 6.26 13.05 3.00
CA GLY A 27 5.78 13.16 4.39
C GLY A 27 4.26 13.06 4.56
N SER A 28 3.51 12.76 3.50
CA SER A 28 2.05 12.58 3.56
C SER A 28 1.65 11.10 3.49
N SER A 29 0.53 10.76 4.12
CA SER A 29 -0.14 9.47 3.92
C SER A 29 -1.16 9.57 2.79
N ARG A 30 -1.39 8.45 2.09
CA ARG A 30 -2.42 8.33 1.07
C ARG A 30 -3.21 7.05 1.32
N SER A 31 -4.53 7.17 1.28
CA SER A 31 -5.45 6.04 1.48
C SER A 31 -6.16 5.74 0.16
N PHE A 32 -6.38 4.44 -0.07
CA PHE A 32 -7.11 3.94 -1.22
C PHE A 32 -8.17 2.97 -0.72
N VAL A 33 -9.36 3.01 -1.32
CA VAL A 33 -10.42 2.04 -1.04
C VAL A 33 -10.45 1.06 -2.19
N VAL A 34 -10.35 -0.23 -1.87
CA VAL A 34 -10.44 -1.34 -2.82
C VAL A 34 -11.55 -2.29 -2.36
N THR A 35 -12.17 -2.97 -3.32
CA THR A 35 -13.22 -3.96 -3.05
C THR A 35 -12.81 -5.31 -3.59
N HIS A 36 -13.16 -6.37 -2.88
CA HIS A 36 -12.98 -7.75 -3.31
C HIS A 36 -14.25 -8.55 -2.99
N THR A 37 -14.57 -9.54 -3.82
CA THR A 37 -15.82 -10.31 -3.70
C THR A 37 -15.83 -11.27 -2.53
N GLU A 38 -14.66 -11.61 -2.00
CA GLU A 38 -14.49 -12.56 -0.90
C GLU A 38 -13.84 -11.85 0.29
N ASN A 39 -14.29 -12.20 1.50
CA ASN A 39 -13.56 -11.83 2.71
C ASN A 39 -12.29 -12.69 2.78
N ILE A 40 -11.13 -12.04 2.76
CA ILE A 40 -9.83 -12.72 2.78
C ILE A 40 -9.27 -12.92 4.18
N GLY A 41 -9.92 -12.38 5.22
CA GLY A 41 -9.43 -12.35 6.59
C GLY A 41 -8.27 -11.36 6.80
N PRO A 42 -7.63 -11.42 7.98
CA PRO A 42 -6.55 -10.50 8.34
C PRO A 42 -5.38 -10.56 7.35
N VAL A 43 -4.92 -9.39 6.92
CA VAL A 43 -3.76 -9.26 6.03
C VAL A 43 -2.49 -9.18 6.86
N HIS A 44 -1.55 -10.09 6.61
CA HIS A 44 -0.25 -10.19 7.31
C HIS A 44 0.93 -9.76 6.44
N LYS A 45 0.74 -9.74 5.11
CA LYS A 45 1.76 -9.27 4.18
C LYS A 45 1.17 -8.50 3.02
N VAL A 46 1.91 -7.52 2.53
CA VAL A 46 1.55 -6.70 1.37
C VAL A 46 2.73 -6.58 0.42
N ASP A 47 2.54 -6.95 -0.85
CA ASP A 47 3.45 -6.54 -1.92
C ASP A 47 2.94 -5.24 -2.53
N LEU A 48 3.73 -4.17 -2.43
CA LEU A 48 3.42 -2.89 -3.04
C LEU A 48 4.24 -2.72 -4.32
N TYR A 49 3.55 -2.57 -5.45
CA TYR A 49 4.14 -2.24 -6.74
C TYR A 49 3.98 -0.75 -7.05
N TRP A 50 5.08 -0.14 -7.46
CA TRP A 50 5.19 1.26 -7.85
C TRP A 50 5.57 1.38 -9.32
N GLU A 51 4.94 2.30 -10.04
CA GLU A 51 5.34 2.69 -11.39
C GLU A 51 5.19 4.20 -11.51
N TYR A 52 6.31 4.86 -11.81
CA TYR A 52 6.36 6.28 -12.05
C TYR A 52 5.88 6.58 -13.48
N ASP A 53 4.88 7.44 -13.60
CA ASP A 53 4.38 7.89 -14.91
C ASP A 53 5.35 8.90 -15.54
N MET A 54 6.00 8.47 -16.63
CA MET A 54 6.94 9.25 -17.42
C MET A 54 6.29 9.78 -18.71
N ASP A 55 5.09 10.36 -18.63
CA ASP A 55 4.49 10.99 -19.80
C ASP A 55 5.17 12.34 -20.14
N VAL A 56 6.25 12.25 -20.93
CA VAL A 56 7.03 13.38 -21.45
C VAL A 56 6.25 14.31 -22.38
N LEU A 57 5.07 13.89 -22.88
CA LEU A 57 4.23 14.71 -23.76
C LEU A 57 3.20 15.55 -22.98
N GLN A 58 3.00 15.27 -21.69
CA GLN A 58 2.23 16.12 -20.80
C GLN A 58 3.14 17.09 -20.04
N PRO A 59 2.99 18.42 -20.21
CA PRO A 59 3.89 19.41 -19.58
C PRO A 59 3.87 19.41 -18.04
N ARG A 60 2.98 18.63 -17.42
CA ARG A 60 2.90 18.47 -15.96
C ARG A 60 3.89 17.43 -15.40
N SER A 61 4.46 16.58 -16.25
CA SER A 61 5.38 15.49 -15.88
C SER A 61 6.83 15.76 -16.35
N ILE A 62 7.08 16.89 -17.01
CA ILE A 62 8.41 17.29 -17.46
C ILE A 62 9.23 17.77 -16.26
N CYS A 63 10.11 16.91 -15.76
CA CYS A 63 11.15 17.27 -14.81
C CYS A 63 12.51 17.26 -15.53
N PHE A 64 13.11 18.43 -15.73
CA PHE A 64 14.29 18.59 -16.58
C PHE A 64 15.60 18.01 -16.01
N LEU A 65 15.69 17.74 -14.69
CA LEU A 65 16.87 17.13 -14.05
C LEU A 65 16.62 16.50 -12.66
N TRP A 66 15.40 16.57 -12.12
CA TRP A 66 15.09 16.21 -10.72
C TRP A 66 13.82 15.35 -10.62
N CYS A 67 13.67 14.37 -11.50
CA CYS A 67 12.65 13.33 -11.32
C CYS A 67 13.08 12.43 -10.17
N ASN A 68 12.23 12.29 -9.15
CA ASN A 68 12.35 11.18 -8.21
C ASN A 68 11.38 10.10 -8.68
N ASP A 69 11.92 9.08 -9.34
CA ASP A 69 11.18 7.91 -9.82
C ASP A 69 11.11 6.80 -8.77
N HIS A 70 11.64 7.03 -7.57
CA HIS A 70 11.57 6.14 -6.43
C HIS A 70 10.43 6.56 -5.48
N LEU A 71 9.74 5.56 -4.93
CA LEU A 71 8.77 5.75 -3.86
C LEU A 71 9.40 5.32 -2.53
N TYR A 72 9.32 6.20 -1.53
CA TYR A 72 9.81 5.93 -0.18
C TYR A 72 8.62 5.75 0.75
N VAL A 73 8.47 4.55 1.32
CA VAL A 73 7.30 4.16 2.11
C VAL A 73 7.74 3.68 3.49
N SER A 74 7.29 4.36 4.54
CA SER A 74 7.61 3.97 5.92
C SER A 74 6.77 2.79 6.41
N SER A 75 5.50 2.73 6.04
CA SER A 75 4.61 1.63 6.39
C SER A 75 3.38 1.59 5.49
N VAL A 76 2.76 0.42 5.43
CA VAL A 76 1.45 0.21 4.81
C VAL A 76 0.45 -0.15 5.91
N ARG A 77 -0.76 0.38 5.83
CA ARG A 77 -1.83 0.06 6.76
C ARG A 77 -3.02 -0.51 6.00
N VAL A 78 -3.56 -1.62 6.48
CA VAL A 78 -4.75 -2.25 5.92
C VAL A 78 -5.83 -2.22 7.00
N GLU A 79 -7.00 -1.70 6.63
CA GLU A 79 -8.17 -1.55 7.50
C GLU A 79 -9.39 -2.08 6.73
N GLU A 80 -10.23 -2.86 7.41
CA GLU A 80 -11.52 -3.29 6.88
C GLU A 80 -12.55 -2.15 7.00
N ASP A 81 -13.42 -1.96 5.99
CA ASP A 81 -14.47 -0.93 6.07
C ASP A 81 -15.51 -1.32 7.14
N PRO A 82 -15.67 -0.52 8.21
CA PRO A 82 -16.59 -0.83 9.29
C PRO A 82 -18.08 -0.86 8.85
N ARG A 83 -18.40 -0.36 7.65
CA ARG A 83 -19.78 -0.39 7.11
C ARG A 83 -20.19 -1.75 6.56
N GLU A 84 -19.25 -2.62 6.22
CA GLU A 84 -19.54 -4.01 5.81
C GLU A 84 -19.61 -4.98 7.00
N ILE A 85 -19.23 -4.54 8.20
CA ILE A 85 -19.39 -5.31 9.44
C ILE A 85 -20.88 -5.32 9.79
N SER A 86 -21.54 -6.44 9.54
CA SER A 86 -22.95 -6.63 9.88
C SER A 86 -23.18 -6.29 11.36
N SER A 87 -24.31 -5.64 11.68
CA SER A 87 -24.63 -5.12 13.03
C SER A 87 -24.65 -6.17 14.15
N ARG A 88 -24.50 -7.46 13.82
CA ARG A 88 -24.38 -8.59 14.74
C ARG A 88 -22.95 -8.78 15.29
N ASP A 89 -21.94 -8.23 14.63
CA ASP A 89 -20.52 -8.37 14.96
C ASP A 89 -19.94 -7.11 15.62
N LYS A 90 -20.72 -6.39 16.44
CA LYS A 90 -20.24 -5.25 17.25
C LYS A 90 -19.19 -5.60 18.32
N ARG A 91 -18.66 -6.83 18.30
CA ARG A 91 -17.49 -7.29 19.07
C ARG A 91 -16.30 -7.65 18.17
N ALA A 92 -16.40 -7.46 16.85
CA ALA A 92 -15.29 -7.64 15.93
C ALA A 92 -14.28 -6.51 16.17
N THR A 93 -13.13 -6.91 16.71
CA THR A 93 -11.93 -6.11 16.87
C THR A 93 -11.65 -5.34 15.57
N GLU A 94 -11.44 -4.03 15.66
CA GLU A 94 -10.96 -3.21 14.55
C GLU A 94 -9.65 -3.83 14.02
N VAL A 95 -9.70 -4.53 12.89
CA VAL A 95 -8.53 -5.17 12.27
C VAL A 95 -7.79 -4.10 11.47
N SER A 96 -6.97 -3.32 12.18
CA SER A 96 -6.00 -2.39 11.58
C SER A 96 -4.60 -3.00 11.70
N THR A 97 -4.08 -3.52 10.58
CA THR A 97 -2.72 -4.07 10.55
C THR A 97 -1.76 -3.06 9.97
N LYS A 98 -0.76 -2.65 10.75
CA LYS A 98 0.40 -1.90 10.27
C LYS A 98 1.48 -2.89 9.81
N LEU A 99 1.94 -2.71 8.58
CA LEU A 99 2.94 -3.54 7.92
C LEU A 99 4.17 -2.69 7.62
N CYS A 100 5.36 -3.21 7.93
CA CYS A 100 6.63 -2.50 7.78
C CYS A 100 7.56 -3.20 6.80
N SER A 101 8.50 -2.45 6.24
CA SER A 101 9.59 -3.03 5.48
C SER A 101 10.61 -3.69 6.43
N SER A 102 11.19 -4.80 6.00
CA SER A 102 12.09 -5.58 6.87
C SER A 102 13.37 -4.79 7.18
N GLY A 103 13.55 -4.41 8.45
CA GLY A 103 14.81 -3.89 8.99
C GLY A 103 15.23 -2.49 8.53
N ARG A 104 14.31 -1.66 8.03
CA ARG A 104 14.58 -0.26 7.64
C ARG A 104 13.42 0.66 8.07
N ASP A 105 13.71 1.94 8.26
CA ASP A 105 12.69 2.96 8.56
C ASP A 105 11.75 3.24 7.38
N TYR A 106 12.24 2.99 6.17
CA TYR A 106 11.49 3.10 4.93
C TYR A 106 11.94 2.03 3.93
N ALA A 107 10.98 1.54 3.15
CA ALA A 107 11.23 0.86 1.89
C ALA A 107 11.45 1.90 0.79
N GLU A 108 12.46 1.65 -0.03
CA GLU A 108 12.68 2.34 -1.29
C GLU A 108 12.21 1.42 -2.42
N ILE A 109 11.27 1.90 -3.23
CA ILE A 109 10.68 1.15 -4.34
C ILE A 109 11.02 1.90 -5.63
N PRO A 110 11.95 1.41 -6.46
CA PRO A 110 12.23 2.03 -7.76
C PRO A 110 11.01 1.90 -8.67
N SER A 111 10.91 2.74 -9.70
CA SER A 111 9.85 2.62 -10.71
C SER A 111 9.84 1.20 -11.31
N ARG A 112 8.65 0.61 -11.44
CA ARG A 112 8.39 -0.79 -11.83
C ARG A 112 8.90 -1.82 -10.82
N GLY A 113 9.27 -1.38 -9.63
CA GLY A 113 9.70 -2.22 -8.52
C GLY A 113 8.53 -2.72 -7.67
N THR A 114 8.82 -3.74 -6.87
CA THR A 114 7.90 -4.26 -5.86
C THR A 114 8.64 -4.44 -4.54
N THR A 115 7.97 -4.15 -3.43
CA THR A 115 8.52 -4.38 -2.09
C THR A 115 7.49 -5.01 -1.18
N LEU A 116 7.94 -5.95 -0.37
CA LEU A 116 7.16 -6.68 0.61
C LEU A 116 7.15 -5.94 1.96
N PHE A 117 5.97 -5.79 2.54
CA PHE A 117 5.73 -5.30 3.90
C PHE A 117 5.09 -6.43 4.72
N VAL A 118 5.54 -6.60 5.96
CA VAL A 118 5.08 -7.66 6.87
C VAL A 118 4.65 -7.07 8.21
N ASP A 119 3.80 -7.79 8.95
CA ASP A 119 3.26 -7.40 10.25
C ASP A 119 4.29 -7.39 11.40
N GLN A 120 5.44 -8.05 11.18
CA GLN A 120 6.60 -8.01 12.07
C GLN A 120 7.42 -6.73 11.85
N CYS A 121 6.84 -5.58 12.20
CA CYS A 121 7.61 -4.37 12.38
C CYS A 121 8.63 -4.62 13.50
N ASN A 122 9.91 -4.82 13.17
CA ASN A 122 10.95 -4.88 14.19
C ASN A 122 10.80 -3.64 15.07
N PRO A 123 10.56 -3.79 16.39
CA PRO A 123 10.78 -2.68 17.29
C PRO A 123 12.27 -2.39 17.17
N LEU A 124 12.62 -1.22 16.64
CA LEU A 124 13.94 -0.68 16.92
C LEU A 124 14.08 -0.74 18.45
N GLU A 125 15.00 -1.58 18.93
CA GLU A 125 15.38 -1.59 20.33
C GLU A 125 15.65 -0.15 20.74
N GLN A 126 14.88 0.34 21.71
CA GLN A 126 15.04 1.64 22.33
C GLN A 126 15.75 1.44 23.67
#